data_AF-A0A961CGG0-F1
#
_entry.id   AF-A0A961CGG0-F1
#
_cell.length_a   1.000
_cell.length_b   1.000
_cell.length_c   1.000
_cell.angle_alpha   90.00
_cell.angle_beta   90.00
_cell.angle_gamma   90.00
#
_symmetry.space_group_name_H-M   'P 1'
#
loop_
_entity.id
_entity.type
_entity.pdbx_description
1 polymer ?
#
loop_
_entity_poly.entity_id
_entity_poly.type
_entity_poly.pdbx_seq_one_letter_code
_entity_poly.pdbx_strand_id
1 'polypeptide(L)'
;GYSFIYAPAGVYDWGACDPTLADVCLTGSGGAPWAADPLRALLATTPFALVWGQGAHQTPAGVLDQLDAERAQATELEPFFVFAHILSPHEPIRYAPDCSLRSEWIQGSNLSGPERVDAYVNDVRCLNADLVAAIDRIVAADPDAVIIVQSDHGSKLTFDWSKRYDAWTDANLQERFGALNAMRLPEGCDADVEGAPLVDTFPIVLGCLAGRAPEPGEQRSFFTDYGDLSTLVEVSDRVR
;
A
#
# COMPACT_ATOMS: atom_id res chain seq x y z
N GLY A 1 17.37 18.29 6.30
CA GLY A 1 15.91 18.24 6.11
C GLY A 1 15.63 17.48 4.83
N TYR A 2 14.42 16.99 4.64
CA TYR A 2 13.99 16.33 3.39
C TYR A 2 12.68 16.95 2.92
N SER A 3 12.40 16.89 1.61
CA SER A 3 11.07 17.17 1.07
C SER A 3 10.17 15.94 1.21
N PHE A 4 8.99 16.09 1.81
CA PHE A 4 8.02 15.02 1.91
C PHE A 4 7.07 15.02 0.70
N ILE A 5 7.08 13.90 -0.03
CA ILE A 5 6.26 13.70 -1.22
C ILE A 5 5.21 12.64 -0.89
N TYR A 6 3.94 12.97 -1.05
CA TYR A 6 2.83 12.05 -0.82
C TYR A 6 2.13 11.69 -2.12
N ALA A 7 2.03 10.38 -2.41
CA ALA A 7 1.23 9.85 -3.50
C ALA A 7 0.06 9.03 -2.92
N PRO A 8 -1.16 9.61 -2.85
CA PRO A 8 -2.33 8.93 -2.30
C PRO A 8 -2.82 7.83 -3.23
N ALA A 9 -3.57 6.85 -2.72
CA ALA A 9 -4.16 5.77 -3.52
C ALA A 9 -5.08 6.26 -4.67
N GLY A 10 -5.61 7.47 -4.57
CA GLY A 10 -6.37 8.14 -5.63
C GLY A 10 -7.83 7.70 -5.78
N VAL A 11 -8.31 6.82 -4.88
CA VAL A 11 -9.69 6.29 -4.87
C VAL A 11 -10.56 6.92 -3.78
N TYR A 12 -9.99 7.23 -2.61
CA TYR A 12 -10.75 7.67 -1.45
C TYR A 12 -10.34 9.06 -0.95
N ASP A 13 -11.32 9.87 -0.57
CA ASP A 13 -11.11 11.23 -0.06
C ASP A 13 -10.39 11.25 1.31
N TRP A 14 -10.55 10.22 2.15
CA TRP A 14 -9.86 10.13 3.45
C TRP A 14 -8.34 9.92 3.34
N GLY A 15 -7.87 9.49 2.16
CA GLY A 15 -6.45 9.42 1.85
C GLY A 15 -5.99 10.57 0.97
N ALA A 16 -6.79 11.60 0.74
CA ALA A 16 -6.43 12.74 -0.11
C ALA A 16 -5.21 13.48 0.44
N CYS A 17 -4.50 14.18 -0.45
CA CYS A 17 -3.31 14.90 -0.04
C CYS A 17 -3.68 16.12 0.83
N ASP A 18 -2.99 16.27 1.95
CA ASP A 18 -3.05 17.47 2.80
C ASP A 18 -1.79 18.32 2.52
N PRO A 19 -1.93 19.51 1.92
CA PRO A 19 -0.80 20.39 1.61
C PRO A 19 -0.14 20.99 2.86
N THR A 20 -0.70 20.78 4.05
CA THR A 20 -0.05 21.14 5.33
C THR A 20 0.85 20.03 5.84
N LEU A 21 0.68 18.80 5.36
CA LEU A 21 1.46 17.64 5.77
C LEU A 21 2.57 17.31 4.77
N ALA A 22 2.33 17.43 3.46
CA ALA A 22 3.29 17.11 2.40
C ALA A 22 3.72 18.35 1.59
N ASP A 23 5.00 18.39 1.20
CA ASP A 23 5.55 19.44 0.35
C ASP A 23 5.10 19.29 -1.11
N VAL A 24 4.94 18.05 -1.57
CA VAL A 24 4.48 17.71 -2.93
C VAL A 24 3.43 16.62 -2.89
N CYS A 25 2.37 16.81 -3.69
CA CYS A 25 1.26 15.87 -3.83
C CYS A 25 1.22 15.26 -5.24
N LEU A 26 1.50 13.97 -5.38
CA LEU A 26 1.41 13.26 -6.66
C LEU A 26 -0.02 12.70 -6.82
N THR A 27 -0.95 13.51 -7.35
CA THR A 27 -2.33 13.10 -7.57
C THR A 27 -2.52 12.43 -8.94
N GLY A 28 -3.19 11.27 -8.96
CA GLY A 28 -3.37 10.47 -10.17
C GLY A 28 -3.98 11.31 -11.30
N SER A 29 -3.46 11.12 -12.52
CA SER A 29 -3.95 11.81 -13.71
C SER A 29 -5.44 11.54 -13.90
N GLY A 30 -6.30 12.53 -13.63
CA GLY A 30 -7.75 12.46 -13.84
C GLY A 30 -8.62 12.77 -12.62
N GLY A 31 -8.06 12.98 -11.43
CA GLY A 31 -8.80 13.48 -10.27
C GLY A 31 -8.72 15.00 -10.14
N ALA A 32 -9.86 15.70 -10.15
CA ALA A 32 -9.90 17.13 -9.87
C ALA A 32 -9.39 17.42 -8.43
N PRO A 33 -8.29 18.18 -8.25
CA PRO A 33 -7.70 18.44 -6.93
C PRO A 33 -8.58 19.29 -5.99
N TRP A 34 -9.63 19.93 -6.53
CA TRP A 34 -10.49 20.88 -5.83
C TRP A 34 -11.80 20.31 -5.30
N ALA A 35 -12.05 19.00 -5.48
CA ALA A 35 -13.34 18.38 -5.17
C ALA A 35 -13.39 17.68 -3.80
N ALA A 36 -12.51 18.05 -2.85
CA ALA A 36 -12.63 17.56 -1.48
C ALA A 36 -13.85 18.18 -0.77
N ASP A 37 -14.68 17.29 -0.23
CA ASP A 37 -15.63 17.47 0.86
C ASP A 37 -17.14 17.71 0.59
N PRO A 38 -17.72 18.90 0.35
CA PRO A 38 -19.18 19.03 0.46
C PRO A 38 -19.94 18.71 -0.84
N LEU A 39 -19.39 19.14 -1.98
CA LEU A 39 -20.05 19.01 -3.28
C LEU A 39 -19.99 17.56 -3.79
N ARG A 40 -18.93 16.81 -3.44
CA ARG A 40 -18.82 15.37 -3.70
C ARG A 40 -19.89 14.57 -2.97
N ALA A 41 -20.08 14.81 -1.67
CA ALA A 41 -21.12 14.16 -0.90
C ALA A 41 -22.52 14.43 -1.48
N LEU A 42 -22.78 15.67 -1.90
CA LEU A 42 -24.06 16.05 -2.51
C LEU A 42 -24.25 15.37 -3.88
N LEU A 43 -23.25 15.37 -4.75
CA LEU A 43 -23.33 14.76 -6.08
C LEU A 43 -23.40 13.23 -6.02
N ALA A 44 -22.75 12.60 -5.04
CA ALA A 44 -22.86 11.16 -4.76
C ALA A 44 -24.29 10.73 -4.39
N THR A 45 -25.13 11.65 -3.90
CA THR A 45 -26.56 11.38 -3.67
C THR A 45 -27.45 11.56 -4.91
N THR A 46 -26.87 11.82 -6.08
CA THR A 46 -27.62 12.06 -7.32
C THR A 46 -27.31 11.02 -8.40
N PRO A 47 -28.18 10.82 -9.41
CA PRO A 47 -27.92 9.92 -10.53
C PRO A 47 -26.66 10.27 -11.34
N PHE A 48 -26.13 11.49 -11.20
CA PHE A 48 -24.86 11.88 -11.79
C PHE A 48 -23.67 11.06 -11.26
N ALA A 49 -23.76 10.47 -10.07
CA ALA A 49 -22.76 9.54 -9.54
C ALA A 49 -22.55 8.31 -10.46
N LEU A 50 -23.54 7.95 -11.27
CA LEU A 50 -23.46 6.83 -12.23
C LEU A 50 -22.72 7.20 -13.53
N VAL A 51 -22.52 8.50 -13.79
CA VAL A 51 -21.82 9.02 -14.97
C VAL A 51 -20.43 9.56 -14.60
N TRP A 52 -20.15 9.73 -13.30
CA TRP A 52 -18.89 10.25 -12.80
C TRP A 52 -17.83 9.15 -12.70
N GLY A 53 -16.66 9.44 -13.26
CA GLY A 53 -15.51 8.56 -13.25
C GLY A 53 -15.11 8.18 -11.82
N GLN A 54 -14.88 6.88 -11.63
CA GLN A 54 -14.17 6.36 -10.47
C GLN A 54 -12.82 7.09 -10.36
N GLY A 55 -12.40 7.49 -9.15
CA GLY A 55 -11.13 8.22 -8.95
C GLY A 55 -9.94 7.50 -9.59
N ALA A 56 -8.93 8.24 -10.05
CA ALA A 56 -7.75 7.66 -10.67
C ALA A 56 -6.93 6.87 -9.64
N HIS A 57 -6.97 5.55 -9.71
CA HIS A 57 -6.16 4.67 -8.86
C HIS A 57 -4.67 4.79 -9.24
N GLN A 58 -3.79 5.07 -8.27
CA GLN A 58 -2.35 5.12 -8.55
C GLN A 58 -1.77 3.73 -8.84
N THR A 59 -0.83 3.66 -9.77
CA THR A 59 0.05 2.49 -9.98
C THR A 59 1.49 2.87 -9.63
N PRO A 60 2.38 1.91 -9.35
CA PRO A 60 3.80 2.20 -9.13
C PRO A 60 4.40 3.05 -10.27
N ALA A 61 4.12 2.72 -11.52
CA ALA A 61 4.56 3.48 -12.68
C ALA A 61 3.98 4.91 -12.71
N GLY A 62 2.67 5.06 -12.43
CA GLY A 62 2.02 6.36 -12.42
C GLY A 62 2.57 7.31 -11.35
N VAL A 63 2.96 6.77 -10.18
CA VAL A 63 3.65 7.55 -9.14
C VAL A 63 5.01 8.05 -9.64
N LEU A 64 5.81 7.18 -10.27
CA LEU A 64 7.12 7.58 -10.79
C LEU A 64 7.03 8.60 -11.92
N ASP A 65 6.09 8.43 -12.83
CA ASP A 65 5.92 9.36 -13.95
C ASP A 65 5.54 10.76 -13.46
N GLN A 66 4.72 10.85 -12.40
CA GLN A 66 4.41 12.12 -11.74
C GLN A 66 5.61 12.69 -10.98
N LEU A 67 6.35 11.86 -10.25
CA LEU A 67 7.56 12.29 -9.55
C LEU A 67 8.60 12.87 -10.52
N ASP A 68 8.83 12.20 -11.66
CA ASP A 68 9.74 12.67 -12.70
C ASP A 68 9.28 14.02 -13.29
N ALA A 69 7.97 14.20 -13.49
CA ALA A 69 7.40 15.46 -13.95
C ALA A 69 7.55 16.60 -12.92
N GLU A 70 7.40 16.33 -11.63
CA GLU A 70 7.62 17.31 -10.56
C GLU A 70 9.11 17.66 -10.44
N ARG A 71 10.03 16.68 -10.49
CA ARG A 71 11.48 16.92 -10.48
C ARG A 71 11.96 17.73 -11.68
N ALA A 72 11.36 17.55 -12.86
CA ALA A 72 11.66 18.37 -14.02
C ALA A 72 11.30 19.86 -13.83
N GLN A 73 10.38 20.15 -12.90
CA GLN A 73 9.89 21.50 -12.62
C GLN A 73 10.48 22.10 -11.33
N ALA A 74 10.98 21.28 -10.40
CA ALA A 74 11.48 21.70 -9.10
C ALA A 74 12.99 21.39 -8.93
N THR A 75 13.79 22.43 -8.73
CA THR A 75 15.26 22.32 -8.62
C THR A 75 15.77 21.89 -7.24
N GLU A 76 14.91 21.74 -6.22
CA GLU A 76 15.32 21.54 -4.81
C GLU A 76 14.67 20.34 -4.11
N LEU A 77 14.17 19.33 -4.83
CA LEU A 77 13.49 18.19 -4.18
C LEU A 77 14.42 17.26 -3.39
N GLU A 78 15.73 17.46 -3.36
CA GLU A 78 16.67 16.51 -2.76
C GLU A 78 17.26 17.01 -1.42
N PRO A 79 17.36 16.15 -0.38
CA PRO A 79 16.83 14.78 -0.32
C PRO A 79 15.32 14.77 -0.14
N PHE A 80 14.64 13.72 -0.60
CA PHE A 80 13.19 13.55 -0.38
C PHE A 80 12.85 12.21 0.27
N PHE A 81 11.64 12.16 0.83
CA PHE A 81 10.98 10.94 1.26
C PHE A 81 9.65 10.84 0.51
N VAL A 82 9.44 9.74 -0.23
CA VAL A 82 8.16 9.46 -0.91
C VAL A 82 7.38 8.44 -0.10
N PHE A 83 6.15 8.78 0.26
CA PHE A 83 5.16 7.80 0.70
C PHE A 83 4.14 7.59 -0.41
N ALA A 84 4.16 6.40 -1.03
CA ALA A 84 3.24 6.02 -2.09
C ALA A 84 2.27 4.95 -1.60
N HIS A 85 0.99 5.32 -1.50
CA HIS A 85 -0.06 4.40 -1.08
C HIS A 85 -0.63 3.69 -2.32
N ILE A 86 -0.20 2.46 -2.55
CA ILE A 86 -0.72 1.62 -3.64
C ILE A 86 -1.86 0.76 -3.10
N LEU A 87 -3.06 0.93 -3.64
CA LEU A 87 -4.24 0.24 -3.14
C LEU A 87 -4.33 -1.21 -3.67
N SER A 88 -3.82 -1.53 -4.86
CA SER A 88 -3.74 -2.92 -5.32
C SER A 88 -2.83 -3.74 -4.40
N PRO A 89 -3.16 -5.02 -4.08
CA PRO A 89 -4.22 -5.85 -4.66
C PRO A 89 -5.55 -5.80 -3.90
N HIS A 90 -5.83 -4.73 -3.14
CA HIS A 90 -7.14 -4.54 -2.51
C HIS A 90 -8.23 -4.45 -3.59
N GLU A 91 -9.44 -4.85 -3.23
CA GLU A 91 -10.62 -4.65 -4.07
C GLU A 91 -11.00 -3.15 -4.15
N PRO A 92 -11.52 -2.65 -5.28
CA PRO A 92 -11.86 -3.37 -6.49
C PRO A 92 -10.65 -3.79 -7.33
N ILE A 93 -10.75 -4.96 -7.97
CA ILE A 93 -9.74 -5.55 -8.84
C ILE A 93 -9.42 -4.58 -9.99
N ARG A 94 -8.13 -4.34 -10.23
CA ARG A 94 -7.66 -3.28 -11.13
C ARG A 94 -7.03 -3.79 -12.42
N TYR A 95 -6.43 -4.97 -12.41
CA TYR A 95 -5.77 -5.52 -13.59
C TYR A 95 -6.67 -6.48 -14.35
N ALA A 96 -6.66 -6.35 -15.67
CA ALA A 96 -7.17 -7.36 -16.57
C ALA A 96 -6.16 -8.53 -16.70
N PRO A 97 -6.55 -9.67 -17.30
CA PRO A 97 -5.64 -10.81 -17.47
C PRO A 97 -4.39 -10.52 -18.31
N ASP A 98 -4.41 -9.46 -19.12
CA ASP A 98 -3.25 -8.98 -19.89
C ASP A 98 -2.43 -7.91 -19.15
N CYS A 99 -2.74 -7.68 -17.86
CA CYS A 99 -2.16 -6.62 -17.03
C CYS A 99 -2.43 -5.19 -17.49
N SER A 100 -3.39 -4.97 -18.40
CA SER A 100 -3.94 -3.63 -18.62
C SER A 100 -4.82 -3.21 -17.44
N LEU A 101 -4.88 -1.89 -17.19
CA LEU A 101 -5.79 -1.35 -16.18
C LEU A 101 -7.23 -1.40 -16.67
N ARG A 102 -8.12 -1.90 -15.83
CA ARG A 102 -9.55 -1.92 -16.12
C ARG A 102 -10.14 -0.51 -16.00
N SER A 103 -10.94 -0.13 -16.99
CA SER A 103 -11.80 1.06 -16.92
C SER A 103 -12.95 0.87 -15.93
N GLU A 104 -13.48 -0.34 -15.82
CA GLU A 104 -14.55 -0.71 -14.88
C GLU A 104 -14.01 -1.52 -13.70
N TRP A 105 -14.49 -1.20 -12.51
CA TRP A 105 -14.04 -1.78 -11.26
C TRP A 105 -14.81 -3.06 -10.95
N ILE A 106 -14.09 -4.14 -10.60
CA ILE A 106 -14.73 -5.37 -10.14
C ILE A 106 -14.56 -5.43 -8.62
N GLN A 107 -15.65 -5.27 -7.89
CA GLN A 107 -15.63 -5.46 -6.45
C GLN A 107 -15.34 -6.94 -6.14
N GLY A 108 -14.24 -7.22 -5.43
CA GLY A 108 -13.85 -8.59 -5.08
C GLY A 108 -14.89 -9.32 -4.22
N SER A 109 -15.65 -8.58 -3.41
CA SER A 109 -16.77 -9.09 -2.62
C SER A 109 -17.94 -9.61 -3.47
N ASN A 110 -18.00 -9.25 -4.75
CA ASN A 110 -18.99 -9.78 -5.68
C ASN A 110 -18.55 -11.11 -6.33
N LEU A 111 -17.30 -11.52 -6.11
CA LEU A 111 -16.74 -12.77 -6.63
C LEU A 111 -16.89 -13.90 -5.62
N SER A 112 -17.15 -15.11 -6.11
CA SER A 112 -17.24 -16.32 -5.28
C SER A 112 -15.87 -16.95 -5.07
N GLY A 113 -15.72 -17.78 -4.02
CA GLY A 113 -14.46 -18.35 -3.52
C GLY A 113 -13.31 -18.48 -4.55
N PRO A 114 -13.36 -19.42 -5.50
CA PRO A 114 -12.29 -19.60 -6.49
C PRO A 114 -12.05 -18.38 -7.39
N GLU A 115 -13.12 -17.74 -7.88
CA GLU A 115 -13.01 -16.57 -8.77
C GLU A 115 -12.37 -15.38 -8.05
N ARG A 116 -12.65 -15.21 -6.76
CA ARG A 116 -12.03 -14.19 -5.91
C ARG A 116 -10.53 -14.44 -5.76
N VAL A 117 -10.13 -15.69 -5.54
CA VAL A 117 -8.73 -16.09 -5.45
C VAL A 117 -8.03 -15.83 -6.79
N ASP A 118 -8.62 -16.27 -7.91
CA ASP A 118 -8.04 -16.09 -9.24
C ASP A 118 -7.88 -14.60 -9.60
N ALA A 119 -8.87 -13.77 -9.27
CA ALA A 119 -8.80 -12.33 -9.50
C ALA A 119 -7.71 -11.67 -8.64
N TYR A 120 -7.59 -12.04 -7.36
CA TYR A 120 -6.52 -11.55 -6.48
C TYR A 120 -5.14 -11.96 -6.98
N VAL A 121 -4.96 -13.24 -7.37
CA VAL A 121 -3.69 -13.76 -7.91
C VAL A 121 -3.32 -13.03 -9.20
N ASN A 122 -4.29 -12.75 -10.08
CA ASN A 122 -4.03 -11.96 -11.28
C ASN A 122 -3.56 -10.54 -10.94
N ASP A 123 -4.24 -9.86 -10.00
CA ASP A 123 -3.86 -8.50 -9.59
C ASP A 123 -2.46 -8.47 -8.97
N VAL A 124 -2.14 -9.42 -8.08
CA VAL A 124 -0.79 -9.54 -7.51
C VAL A 124 0.26 -9.76 -8.59
N ARG A 125 0.01 -10.66 -9.56
CA ARG A 125 0.95 -10.92 -10.66
C ARG A 125 1.26 -9.65 -11.46
N CYS A 126 0.21 -8.90 -11.82
CA CYS A 126 0.38 -7.69 -12.62
C CYS A 126 1.00 -6.55 -11.81
N LEU A 127 0.57 -6.36 -10.56
CA LEU A 127 1.16 -5.40 -9.65
C LEU A 127 2.66 -5.67 -9.44
N ASN A 128 3.06 -6.93 -9.27
CA ASN A 128 4.46 -7.29 -9.10
C ASN A 128 5.31 -6.88 -10.31
N ALA A 129 4.80 -7.07 -11.53
CA ALA A 129 5.51 -6.66 -12.74
C ALA A 129 5.70 -5.14 -12.79
N ASP A 130 4.64 -4.37 -12.52
CA ASP A 130 4.70 -2.91 -12.48
C ASP A 130 5.61 -2.38 -11.37
N LEU A 131 5.55 -3.01 -10.18
CA LEU A 131 6.34 -2.63 -9.02
C LEU A 131 7.83 -2.90 -9.25
N VAL A 132 8.20 -4.08 -9.79
CA VAL A 132 9.59 -4.40 -10.10
C VAL A 132 10.14 -3.43 -11.14
N ALA A 133 9.40 -3.14 -12.22
CA ALA A 133 9.82 -2.16 -13.22
C ALA A 133 9.98 -0.74 -12.63
N ALA A 134 9.12 -0.35 -11.69
CA ALA A 134 9.24 0.90 -10.97
C ALA A 134 10.51 0.94 -10.08
N ILE A 135 10.77 -0.12 -9.31
CA ILE A 135 11.97 -0.25 -8.49
C ILE A 135 13.24 -0.20 -9.34
N ASP A 136 13.26 -0.90 -10.48
CA ASP A 136 14.40 -0.89 -11.41
C ASP A 136 14.69 0.53 -11.93
N ARG A 137 13.65 1.32 -12.23
CA ARG A 137 13.80 2.74 -12.60
C ARG A 137 14.37 3.57 -11.46
N ILE A 138 13.88 3.39 -10.23
CA ILE A 138 14.38 4.12 -9.05
C ILE A 138 15.87 3.80 -8.86
N VAL A 139 16.24 2.52 -8.84
CA VAL A 139 17.63 2.08 -8.61
C VAL A 139 18.56 2.53 -9.74
N ALA A 140 18.08 2.57 -10.99
CA ALA A 140 18.86 3.08 -12.10
C ALA A 140 19.12 4.59 -12.01
N ALA A 141 18.19 5.35 -11.43
CA ALA A 141 18.32 6.80 -11.25
C ALA A 141 19.09 7.17 -9.97
N ASP A 142 18.90 6.40 -8.90
CA ASP A 142 19.53 6.57 -7.60
C ASP A 142 19.94 5.19 -7.03
N PRO A 143 21.19 4.75 -7.29
CA PRO A 143 21.71 3.48 -6.77
C PRO A 143 21.79 3.42 -5.25
N ASP A 144 21.71 4.55 -4.54
CA ASP A 144 21.78 4.62 -3.08
C ASP A 144 20.38 4.73 -2.44
N ALA A 145 19.33 4.73 -3.26
CA ALA A 145 17.95 4.83 -2.78
C ALA A 145 17.61 3.71 -1.78
N VAL A 146 17.09 4.13 -0.63
CA VAL A 146 16.43 3.25 0.33
C VAL A 146 14.99 3.04 -0.13
N ILE A 147 14.61 1.79 -0.34
CA ILE A 147 13.29 1.43 -0.86
C ILE A 147 12.61 0.51 0.15
N ILE A 148 11.37 0.85 0.51
CA ILE A 148 10.51 0.04 1.39
C ILE A 148 9.28 -0.33 0.57
N VAL A 149 9.03 -1.63 0.46
CA VAL A 149 7.75 -2.16 -0.03
C VAL A 149 7.11 -2.91 1.13
N GLN A 150 6.07 -2.32 1.69
CA GLN A 150 5.38 -2.88 2.84
C GLN A 150 3.88 -2.93 2.58
N SER A 151 3.28 -4.09 2.81
CA SER A 151 1.84 -4.24 2.90
C SER A 151 1.38 -3.91 4.31
N ASP A 152 0.25 -3.24 4.44
CA ASP A 152 -0.37 -2.94 5.72
C ASP A 152 -0.85 -4.20 6.45
N HIS A 153 -1.27 -5.22 5.70
CA HIS A 153 -1.71 -6.52 6.22
C HIS A 153 -1.73 -7.62 5.15
N GLY A 154 -1.80 -8.88 5.57
CA GLY A 154 -2.04 -10.02 4.67
C GLY A 154 -3.49 -10.09 4.12
N SER A 155 -3.74 -11.05 3.24
CA SER A 155 -5.02 -11.18 2.55
C SER A 155 -6.14 -11.75 3.45
N LYS A 156 -7.34 -11.82 2.88
CA LYS A 156 -8.55 -12.33 3.57
C LYS A 156 -9.46 -13.17 2.67
N LEU A 157 -8.85 -13.93 1.77
CA LEU A 157 -9.49 -14.76 0.76
C LEU A 157 -10.11 -16.02 1.36
N THR A 158 -9.50 -16.62 2.38
CA THR A 158 -9.98 -17.89 2.97
C THR A 158 -10.84 -17.70 4.23
N PHE A 159 -11.17 -16.44 4.56
CA PHE A 159 -11.85 -16.08 5.80
C PHE A 159 -13.37 -16.25 5.71
N ASP A 160 -13.93 -16.93 6.71
CA ASP A 160 -15.35 -16.83 7.05
C ASP A 160 -15.53 -15.78 8.15
N TRP A 161 -15.87 -14.58 7.73
CA TRP A 161 -16.07 -13.42 8.63
C TRP A 161 -17.30 -13.56 9.54
N SER A 162 -18.16 -14.56 9.34
CA SER A 162 -19.23 -14.86 10.28
C SER A 162 -18.73 -15.56 11.55
N LYS A 163 -17.50 -16.10 11.50
CA LYS A 163 -16.86 -16.75 12.64
C LYS A 163 -16.07 -15.75 13.47
N ARG A 164 -16.09 -15.98 14.78
CA ARG A 164 -15.17 -15.34 15.72
C ARG A 164 -13.73 -15.79 15.44
N TYR A 165 -12.77 -14.96 15.84
CA TYR A 165 -11.35 -15.18 15.57
C TYR A 165 -10.79 -16.47 16.18
N ASP A 166 -11.32 -16.93 17.31
CA ASP A 166 -10.93 -18.16 17.98
C ASP A 166 -11.34 -19.41 17.19
N ALA A 167 -12.30 -19.28 16.27
CA ALA A 167 -12.70 -20.33 15.32
C ALA A 167 -11.93 -20.28 13.99
N TRP A 168 -11.03 -19.32 13.80
CA TRP A 168 -10.17 -19.29 12.62
C TRP A 168 -9.05 -20.31 12.74
N THR A 169 -8.69 -20.92 11.62
CA THR A 169 -7.58 -21.88 11.56
C THR A 169 -6.24 -21.16 11.55
N ASP A 170 -5.15 -21.87 11.85
CA ASP A 170 -3.80 -21.30 11.78
C ASP A 170 -3.48 -20.83 10.35
N ALA A 171 -3.95 -21.55 9.33
CA ALA A 171 -3.82 -21.13 7.94
C ALA A 171 -4.53 -19.78 7.65
N ASN A 172 -5.69 -19.53 8.27
CA ASN A 172 -6.34 -18.22 8.15
C ASN A 172 -5.48 -17.13 8.80
N LEU A 173 -4.99 -17.38 10.02
CA LEU A 173 -4.15 -16.42 10.72
C LEU A 173 -2.84 -16.15 9.95
N GLN A 174 -2.17 -17.18 9.46
CA GLN A 174 -0.99 -17.05 8.60
C GLN A 174 -1.31 -16.22 7.34
N GLU A 175 -2.46 -16.41 6.70
CA GLU A 175 -2.87 -15.58 5.55
C GLU A 175 -3.01 -14.09 5.94
N ARG A 176 -3.66 -13.79 7.06
CA ARG A 176 -3.93 -12.40 7.48
C ARG A 176 -2.71 -11.67 8.02
N PHE A 177 -1.82 -12.39 8.70
CA PHE A 177 -0.59 -11.83 9.26
C PHE A 177 0.60 -11.92 8.29
N GLY A 178 0.50 -12.70 7.21
CA GLY A 178 1.51 -12.84 6.16
C GLY A 178 1.56 -11.63 5.21
N ALA A 179 1.85 -10.45 5.75
CA ALA A 179 2.05 -9.23 4.99
C ALA A 179 3.46 -9.18 4.38
N LEU A 180 3.59 -8.64 3.16
CA LEU A 180 4.88 -8.39 2.53
C LEU A 180 5.64 -7.28 3.28
N ASN A 181 6.91 -7.53 3.58
CA ASN A 181 7.86 -6.51 3.98
C ASN A 181 9.18 -6.76 3.26
N ALA A 182 9.57 -5.83 2.39
CA ALA A 182 10.81 -5.91 1.63
C ALA A 182 11.51 -4.56 1.68
N MET A 183 12.82 -4.59 1.91
CA MET A 183 13.63 -3.40 2.08
C MET A 183 14.91 -3.52 1.26
N ARG A 184 15.22 -2.45 0.53
CA ARG A 184 16.56 -2.18 -0.01
C ARG A 184 17.21 -1.19 0.93
N LEU A 185 18.21 -1.65 1.69
CA LEU A 185 18.89 -0.85 2.71
C LEU A 185 20.19 -0.24 2.16
N PRO A 186 20.73 0.82 2.79
CA PRO A 186 22.01 1.41 2.40
C PRO A 186 23.15 0.39 2.43
N GLU A 187 24.16 0.60 1.58
CA GLU A 187 25.37 -0.21 1.59
C GLU A 187 26.02 -0.22 2.99
N GLY A 188 26.44 -1.40 3.45
CA GLY A 188 27.03 -1.59 4.77
C GLY A 188 26.03 -1.76 5.92
N CYS A 189 24.71 -1.71 5.66
CA CYS A 189 23.73 -2.16 6.65
C CYS A 189 23.56 -3.69 6.60
N ASP A 190 24.13 -4.39 7.58
CA ASP A 190 24.00 -5.83 7.76
C ASP A 190 22.84 -6.14 8.72
N ALA A 191 21.61 -5.87 8.24
CA ALA A 191 20.38 -6.12 8.98
C ALA A 191 19.80 -7.48 8.57
N ASP A 192 19.71 -8.41 9.50
CA ASP A 192 18.82 -9.56 9.31
C ASP A 192 17.37 -9.07 9.47
N VAL A 193 16.69 -8.90 8.33
CA VAL A 193 15.29 -8.47 8.28
C VAL A 193 14.34 -9.65 8.12
N GLU A 194 14.85 -10.87 8.05
CA GLU A 194 14.02 -12.06 7.93
C GLU A 194 13.21 -12.26 9.22
N GLY A 195 11.89 -12.28 9.10
CA GLY A 195 10.98 -12.41 10.24
C GLY A 195 10.91 -11.17 11.16
N ALA A 196 11.47 -10.02 10.74
CA ALA A 196 11.32 -8.78 11.48
C ALA A 196 9.85 -8.30 11.44
N PRO A 197 9.30 -7.81 12.57
CA PRO A 197 7.92 -7.34 12.60
C PRO A 197 7.77 -6.05 11.79
N LEU A 198 6.61 -5.87 11.15
CA LEU A 198 6.31 -4.70 10.32
C LEU A 198 6.51 -3.35 11.04
N VAL A 199 6.36 -3.35 12.37
CA VAL A 199 6.56 -2.16 13.21
C VAL A 199 8.03 -1.74 13.30
N ASP A 200 8.97 -2.64 13.00
CA ASP A 200 10.40 -2.38 13.07
C ASP A 200 11.01 -1.90 11.76
N THR A 201 10.25 -1.83 10.66
CA THR A 201 10.72 -1.35 9.36
C THR A 201 11.43 0.01 9.44
N PHE A 202 10.82 1.01 10.09
CA PHE A 202 11.45 2.32 10.26
C PHE A 202 12.59 2.33 11.28
N PRO A 203 12.46 1.70 12.47
CA PRO A 203 13.60 1.49 13.36
C PRO A 203 14.83 0.90 12.67
N ILE A 204 14.64 -0.10 11.81
CA ILE A 204 15.71 -0.73 11.01
C ILE A 204 16.33 0.29 10.06
N VAL A 205 15.52 0.92 9.21
CA VAL A 205 15.99 1.88 8.19
C VAL A 205 16.72 3.07 8.83
N LEU A 206 16.15 3.66 9.89
CA LEU A 206 16.76 4.78 10.60
C LEU A 206 18.03 4.35 11.37
N GLY A 207 18.09 3.11 11.84
CA GLY A 207 19.31 2.50 12.39
C GLY A 207 20.43 2.47 11.34
N CYS A 208 20.14 1.87 10.18
CA CYS A 208 21.06 1.79 9.04
C CYS A 208 21.59 3.17 8.63
N LEU A 209 20.69 4.14 8.40
CA LEU A 209 21.05 5.50 8.00
C LEU A 209 21.90 6.24 9.04
N ALA A 210 21.76 5.88 10.32
CA ALA A 210 22.56 6.42 11.42
C ALA A 210 23.87 5.65 11.66
N GLY A 211 24.19 4.63 10.86
CA GLY A 211 25.35 3.77 11.06
C GLY A 211 25.27 2.92 12.33
N ARG A 212 24.05 2.64 12.81
CA ARG A 212 23.80 1.75 13.95
C ARG A 212 23.28 0.41 13.44
N ALA A 213 23.83 -0.68 13.99
CA ALA A 213 23.27 -2.00 13.74
C ALA A 213 21.81 -2.03 14.20
N PRO A 214 20.86 -2.41 13.33
CA PRO A 214 19.47 -2.55 13.73
C PRO A 214 19.30 -3.79 14.61
N GLU A 215 18.45 -3.69 15.62
CA GLU A 215 18.07 -4.78 16.51
C GLU A 215 16.55 -4.97 16.41
N PRO A 216 16.06 -5.80 15.47
CA PRO A 216 14.64 -6.12 15.38
C PRO A 216 14.15 -6.73 16.69
N GLY A 217 12.98 -6.30 17.12
CA GLY A 217 12.28 -6.87 18.26
C GLY A 217 11.70 -8.25 17.95
N GLU A 218 11.12 -8.86 18.98
CA GLU A 218 10.41 -10.11 18.82
C GLU A 218 9.12 -9.92 18.00
N GLN A 219 8.92 -10.75 16.97
CA GLN A 219 7.67 -10.81 16.23
C GLN A 219 6.52 -11.24 17.15
N ARG A 220 5.64 -10.29 17.46
CA ARG A 220 4.41 -10.52 18.23
C ARG A 220 3.20 -10.09 17.43
N SER A 221 2.18 -10.94 17.41
CA SER A 221 0.97 -10.74 16.62
C SER A 221 -0.23 -10.72 17.53
N PHE A 222 -1.07 -9.69 17.35
CA PHE A 222 -2.24 -9.48 18.18
C PHE A 222 -3.48 -9.33 17.33
N PHE A 223 -4.59 -9.84 17.84
CA PHE A 223 -5.91 -9.74 17.23
C PHE A 223 -6.89 -9.04 18.18
N THR A 224 -7.80 -8.25 17.61
CA THR A 224 -8.95 -7.67 18.31
C THR A 224 -10.20 -7.80 17.46
N ASP A 225 -11.36 -8.01 18.10
CA ASP A 225 -12.64 -8.12 17.42
C ASP A 225 -13.16 -6.72 17.09
N TYR A 226 -13.65 -6.49 15.86
CA TYR A 226 -14.22 -5.20 15.48
C TYR A 226 -15.40 -4.77 16.36
N GLY A 227 -16.12 -5.72 16.98
CA GLY A 227 -17.20 -5.45 17.93
C GLY A 227 -16.74 -5.16 19.36
N ASP A 228 -15.49 -5.45 19.70
CA ASP A 228 -14.90 -5.21 21.03
C ASP A 228 -13.39 -4.89 20.93
N LEU A 229 -13.10 -3.61 20.77
CA LEU A 229 -11.73 -3.08 20.71
C LEU A 229 -11.02 -3.04 22.08
N SER A 230 -11.70 -3.42 23.17
CA SER A 230 -11.10 -3.42 24.52
C SER A 230 -10.30 -4.69 24.81
N THR A 231 -10.52 -5.74 24.02
CA THR A 231 -9.86 -7.02 24.18
C THR A 231 -8.79 -7.21 23.09
N LEU A 232 -7.54 -7.37 23.53
CA LEU A 232 -6.42 -7.71 22.66
C LEU A 232 -5.92 -9.12 22.99
N VAL A 233 -5.81 -9.98 21.98
CA VAL A 233 -5.44 -11.38 22.15
C VAL A 233 -4.17 -11.64 21.36
N GLU A 234 -3.15 -12.15 22.05
CA GLU A 234 -1.91 -12.55 21.40
C GLU A 234 -2.10 -13.88 20.66
N VAL A 235 -1.69 -13.90 19.40
CA VAL A 235 -1.80 -15.06 18.49
C VAL A 235 -0.46 -15.43 17.87
N SER A 236 0.65 -14.94 18.45
CA SER A 236 2.03 -15.12 17.96
C SER A 236 2.39 -16.58 17.66
N ASP A 237 1.96 -17.54 18.49
CA ASP A 237 2.26 -18.97 18.32
C ASP A 237 1.48 -19.63 17.16
N ARG A 238 0.49 -18.94 16.58
CA ARG A 238 -0.40 -19.46 15.54
C ARG A 238 -0.12 -18.89 14.15
N VAL A 239 0.81 -17.94 14.04
CA VAL A 239 1.13 -17.20 12.81
C VAL A 239 2.56 -17.43 12.32
N ARG A 240 3.32 -18.28 13.01
CA ARG A 240 4.67 -18.69 12.62
C ARG A 240 4.64 -19.72 11.48
#